data_AF-A0A6A5AAW7-F1
#
_entry.id   AF-A0A6A5AAW7-F1
#
_cell.length_a   1.000
_cell.length_b   1.000
_cell.length_c   1.000
_cell.angle_alpha   90.00
_cell.angle_beta   90.00
_cell.angle_gamma   90.00
#
_symmetry.space_group_name_H-M   'P 1'
#
loop_
_entity.id
_entity.type
_entity.pdbx_description
1 polymer ?
#
loop_
_entity_poly.entity_id
_entity_poly.type
_entity_poly.pdbx_seq_one_letter_code
_entity_poly.pdbx_strand_id
1 'polypeptide(L)'
;MRVLLGEIALRLATDSSGFHKAIGAFTRALADLTSGSHEDVGNEWMHALQGHVLLLLRLAHAQHALYLQEWLSRKALRTVDDVGGWTAAQSAVRVELTKCLTCSQDALRLRPSCVKTRWRVADAHYLLACLYASHLGLQQHGTSPSVDAVQLMKTCEDHYAAALDALPLAFETCVHHLLLRLDAVKFLLSTGVKIEANATTPPSEAAPWRALMCLVQCAPLYSLPSGNDASLEDRQRVSMLLQGLFRLIEQQVHGCMKALIKLKHPRTDHLKDCYLTWIKHASSAPPKALLARALESLSQPPAVELMRP
;
A
#
# COMPACT_ATOMS: atom_id res chain seq x y z
N MET A 1 6.81 -12.60 19.63
CA MET A 1 8.25 -12.25 19.48
C MET A 1 8.85 -12.71 18.14
N ARG A 2 8.78 -14.00 17.78
CA ARG A 2 9.34 -14.50 16.50
C ARG A 2 8.78 -13.78 15.25
N VAL A 3 7.48 -13.51 15.22
CA VAL A 3 6.82 -12.73 14.16
C VAL A 3 7.43 -11.32 14.02
N LEU A 4 7.55 -10.59 15.13
CA LEU A 4 8.16 -9.25 15.16
C LEU A 4 9.61 -9.26 14.63
N LEU A 5 10.43 -10.22 15.08
CA LEU A 5 11.81 -10.35 14.63
C LEU A 5 11.89 -10.70 13.13
N GLY A 6 10.96 -11.51 12.64
CA GLY A 6 10.83 -11.82 11.22
C GLY A 6 10.47 -10.59 10.39
N GLU A 7 9.53 -9.76 10.85
CA GLU A 7 9.16 -8.51 10.17
C GLU A 7 10.30 -7.51 10.12
N ILE A 8 11.04 -7.35 11.24
CA ILE A 8 12.22 -6.48 11.27
C ILE A 8 13.28 -6.99 10.29
N ALA A 9 13.55 -8.30 10.30
CA ALA A 9 14.50 -8.92 9.37
C ALA A 9 14.07 -8.72 7.91
N LEU A 10 12.76 -8.82 7.61
CA LEU A 10 12.23 -8.64 6.27
C LEU A 10 12.37 -7.19 5.80
N ARG A 11 12.01 -6.22 6.64
CA ARG A 11 12.11 -4.79 6.29
C ARG A 11 13.54 -4.31 6.09
N LEU A 12 14.49 -4.91 6.80
CA LEU A 12 15.92 -4.58 6.72
C LEU A 12 16.69 -5.46 5.72
N ALA A 13 16.02 -6.38 5.03
CA ALA A 13 16.67 -7.28 4.11
C ALA A 13 17.15 -6.53 2.86
N THR A 14 18.48 -6.35 2.76
CA THR A 14 19.17 -5.84 1.57
C THR A 14 19.90 -6.95 0.81
N ASP A 15 19.95 -8.15 1.39
CA ASP A 15 20.56 -9.34 0.82
C ASP A 15 19.76 -10.62 1.14
N SER A 16 20.13 -11.73 0.49
CA SER A 16 19.49 -13.04 0.66
C SER A 16 19.48 -13.52 2.11
N SER A 17 20.48 -13.14 2.92
CA SER A 17 20.61 -13.59 4.31
C SER A 17 19.51 -12.97 5.20
N GLY A 18 19.17 -11.70 4.96
CA GLY A 18 18.08 -11.01 5.64
C GLY A 18 16.73 -11.68 5.36
N PHE A 19 16.47 -12.01 4.10
CA PHE A 19 15.25 -12.70 3.70
C PHE A 19 15.14 -14.11 4.32
N HIS A 20 16.23 -14.89 4.34
CA HIS A 20 16.22 -16.21 5.00
C HIS A 20 15.99 -16.14 6.51
N LYS A 21 16.50 -15.10 7.18
CA LYS A 21 16.22 -14.85 8.61
C LYS A 21 14.74 -14.57 8.84
N ALA A 22 14.12 -13.75 7.99
CA ALA A 22 12.69 -13.48 8.04
C ALA A 22 11.86 -14.76 7.81
N ILE A 23 12.14 -15.49 6.73
CA ILE A 23 11.50 -16.77 6.40
C ILE A 23 11.61 -17.75 7.57
N GLY A 24 12.82 -17.98 8.09
CA GLY A 24 13.04 -18.91 9.19
C GLY A 24 12.36 -18.49 10.50
N ALA A 25 12.21 -17.18 10.76
CA ALA A 25 11.47 -16.68 11.90
C ALA A 25 9.96 -16.94 11.77
N PHE A 26 9.39 -16.71 10.58
CA PHE A 26 7.97 -16.96 10.32
C PHE A 26 7.62 -18.45 10.27
N THR A 27 8.45 -19.29 9.65
CA THR A 27 8.26 -20.76 9.64
C THR A 27 8.23 -21.33 11.06
N ARG A 28 9.13 -20.86 11.93
CA ARG A 28 9.18 -21.27 13.33
C ARG A 28 7.99 -20.74 14.14
N ALA A 29 7.56 -19.50 13.88
CA ALA A 29 6.36 -18.95 14.50
C ALA A 29 5.10 -19.75 14.09
N LEU A 30 5.01 -20.18 12.84
CA LEU A 30 3.90 -21.00 12.36
C LEU A 30 3.92 -22.39 13.02
N ALA A 31 5.09 -23.01 13.14
CA ALA A 31 5.25 -24.29 13.82
C ALA A 31 4.87 -24.23 15.31
N ASP A 32 5.20 -23.14 16.01
CA ASP A 32 4.78 -22.94 17.40
C ASP A 32 3.25 -22.82 17.50
N LEU A 33 2.63 -22.14 16.52
CA LEU A 33 1.18 -21.96 16.49
C LEU A 33 0.42 -23.24 16.10
N THR A 34 1.06 -24.21 15.43
CA THR A 34 0.47 -25.51 15.10
C THR A 34 0.80 -26.61 16.10
N SER A 35 1.83 -26.45 16.92
CA SER A 35 2.24 -27.41 17.96
C SER A 35 1.72 -27.08 19.37
N GLY A 36 1.12 -25.89 19.56
CA GLY A 36 0.42 -25.54 20.79
C GLY A 36 -0.76 -26.50 21.04
N SER A 37 -0.85 -27.00 22.28
CA SER A 37 -1.81 -28.02 22.72
C SER A 37 -3.25 -27.73 22.30
N HIS A 38 -3.92 -28.78 21.81
CA HIS A 38 -5.30 -28.87 21.31
C HIS A 38 -6.44 -28.44 22.29
N GLU A 39 -6.16 -27.70 23.37
CA GLU A 39 -7.19 -27.27 24.33
C GLU A 39 -7.82 -25.91 23.97
N ASP A 40 -7.24 -25.13 23.04
CA ASP A 40 -7.77 -23.82 22.61
C ASP A 40 -8.42 -23.86 21.21
N VAL A 41 -9.10 -24.96 20.86
CA VAL A 41 -9.78 -25.20 19.55
C VAL A 41 -10.97 -24.25 19.27
N GLY A 42 -11.09 -23.15 20.00
CA GLY A 42 -12.13 -22.13 19.80
C GLY A 42 -11.63 -20.69 19.65
N ASN A 43 -10.32 -20.44 19.70
CA ASN A 43 -9.84 -19.06 19.74
C ASN A 43 -9.65 -18.52 18.31
N GLU A 44 -10.66 -17.83 17.77
CA GLU A 44 -10.62 -17.12 16.47
C GLU A 44 -9.32 -16.31 16.28
N TRP A 45 -8.75 -15.82 17.40
CA TRP A 45 -7.48 -15.11 17.43
C TRP A 45 -6.28 -15.96 16.99
N MET A 46 -6.23 -17.24 17.38
CA MET A 46 -5.15 -18.16 17.02
C MET A 46 -5.18 -18.47 15.52
N HIS A 47 -6.37 -18.69 14.96
CA HIS A 47 -6.54 -18.86 13.50
C HIS A 47 -6.19 -17.60 12.72
N ALA A 48 -6.60 -16.41 13.19
CA ALA A 48 -6.22 -15.15 12.56
C ALA A 48 -4.70 -14.91 12.63
N LEU A 49 -4.05 -15.27 13.74
CA LEU A 49 -2.60 -15.16 13.89
C LEU A 49 -1.86 -16.16 13.01
N GLN A 50 -2.33 -17.41 12.90
CA GLN A 50 -1.80 -18.41 11.97
C GLN A 50 -1.88 -17.90 10.52
N GLY A 51 -3.05 -17.42 10.09
CA GLY A 51 -3.23 -16.82 8.77
C GLY A 51 -2.26 -15.67 8.51
N HIS A 52 -2.11 -14.77 9.49
CA HIS A 52 -1.17 -13.64 9.39
C HIS A 52 0.31 -14.06 9.33
N VAL A 53 0.74 -15.02 10.15
CA VAL A 53 2.13 -15.53 10.10
C VAL A 53 2.41 -16.23 8.78
N LEU A 54 1.43 -16.98 8.27
CA LEU A 54 1.52 -17.61 6.96
C LEU A 54 1.64 -16.56 5.85
N LEU A 55 0.89 -15.46 5.95
CA LEU A 55 1.00 -14.33 5.04
C LEU A 55 2.37 -13.66 5.07
N LEU A 56 2.92 -13.41 6.25
CA LEU A 56 4.25 -12.83 6.41
C LEU A 56 5.36 -13.75 5.88
N LEU A 57 5.26 -15.06 6.16
CA LEU A 57 6.17 -16.06 5.59
C LEU A 57 6.17 -15.99 4.07
N ARG A 58 4.98 -15.93 3.49
CA ARG A 58 4.75 -15.89 2.05
C ARG A 58 5.22 -14.57 1.41
N LEU A 59 4.97 -13.42 2.06
CA LEU A 59 5.57 -12.14 1.65
C LEU A 59 7.10 -12.22 1.67
N ALA A 60 7.69 -12.81 2.71
CA ALA A 60 9.14 -12.94 2.80
C ALA A 60 9.72 -13.76 1.65
N HIS A 61 9.06 -14.86 1.26
CA HIS A 61 9.42 -15.63 0.08
C HIS A 61 9.27 -14.82 -1.22
N ALA A 62 8.18 -14.06 -1.38
CA ALA A 62 7.97 -13.23 -2.57
C ALA A 62 9.02 -12.13 -2.71
N GLN A 63 9.31 -11.38 -1.64
CA GLN A 63 10.33 -10.33 -1.65
C GLN A 63 11.73 -10.91 -1.87
N HIS A 64 12.02 -12.09 -1.30
CA HIS A 64 13.28 -12.78 -1.57
C HIS A 64 13.42 -13.17 -3.04
N ALA A 65 12.35 -13.72 -3.62
CA ALA A 65 12.35 -14.14 -5.01
C ALA A 65 12.48 -12.94 -5.98
N LEU A 66 11.84 -11.80 -5.66
CA LEU A 66 12.03 -10.53 -6.38
C LEU A 66 13.47 -10.02 -6.27
N TYR A 67 14.05 -10.04 -5.06
CA TYR A 67 15.44 -9.68 -4.85
C TYR A 67 16.39 -10.57 -5.67
N LEU A 68 16.17 -11.89 -5.67
CA LEU A 68 16.95 -12.82 -6.48
C LEU A 68 16.79 -12.56 -7.97
N GLN A 69 15.58 -12.24 -8.43
CA GLN A 69 15.35 -11.89 -9.83
C GLN A 69 16.06 -10.58 -10.23
N GLU A 70 16.04 -9.56 -9.38
CA GLU A 70 16.76 -8.31 -9.61
C GLU A 70 18.28 -8.50 -9.56
N TRP A 71 18.76 -9.33 -8.63
CA TRP A 71 20.17 -9.69 -8.56
C TRP A 71 20.62 -10.49 -9.78
N LEU A 72 19.81 -11.45 -10.24
CA LEU A 72 20.07 -12.23 -11.45
C LEU A 72 20.01 -11.38 -12.71
N SER A 73 19.10 -10.40 -12.82
CA SER A 73 19.05 -9.49 -13.97
C SER A 73 20.28 -8.56 -14.01
N ARG A 74 20.73 -8.07 -12.85
CA ARG A 74 21.98 -7.30 -12.72
C ARG A 74 23.23 -8.14 -13.00
N LYS A 75 23.18 -9.45 -12.72
CA LYS A 75 24.28 -10.40 -13.00
C LYS A 75 24.29 -10.88 -14.46
N ALA A 76 23.13 -11.02 -15.08
CA ALA A 76 22.98 -11.30 -16.52
C ALA A 76 23.50 -10.14 -17.40
N LEU A 77 23.47 -8.90 -16.90
CA LEU A 77 24.18 -7.77 -17.54
C LEU A 77 25.72 -7.93 -17.54
N ARG A 78 26.29 -8.87 -16.77
CA ARG A 78 27.72 -9.21 -16.80
C ARG A 78 28.04 -10.51 -17.57
N THR A 79 27.03 -11.32 -17.86
CA THR A 79 27.15 -12.56 -18.63
C THR A 79 25.97 -12.64 -19.58
N VAL A 80 26.16 -12.04 -20.75
CA VAL A 80 25.28 -12.20 -21.91
C VAL A 80 25.34 -13.67 -22.33
N ASP A 81 24.19 -14.37 -22.24
CA ASP A 81 23.71 -15.34 -23.24
C ASP A 81 22.50 -16.17 -22.77
N ASP A 82 22.09 -16.11 -21.51
CA ASP A 82 21.02 -17.01 -21.02
C ASP A 82 19.67 -16.32 -20.79
N VAL A 83 18.96 -16.06 -21.89
CA VAL A 83 17.56 -15.59 -21.90
C VAL A 83 16.61 -16.62 -21.26
N GLY A 84 17.00 -17.89 -21.15
CA GLY A 84 16.18 -18.98 -20.59
C GLY A 84 16.02 -18.95 -19.07
N GLY A 85 17.06 -18.56 -18.32
CA GLY A 85 17.04 -18.62 -16.84
C GLY A 85 16.13 -17.59 -16.16
N TRP A 86 15.91 -16.43 -16.79
CA TRP A 86 15.10 -15.36 -16.22
C TRP A 86 13.60 -15.73 -16.19
N THR A 87 13.14 -16.48 -17.21
CA THR A 87 11.75 -16.93 -17.32
C THR A 87 11.38 -17.98 -16.27
N ALA A 88 12.32 -18.86 -15.88
CA ALA A 88 12.11 -19.85 -14.83
C ALA A 88 12.04 -19.21 -13.44
N ALA A 89 12.92 -18.24 -13.16
CA ALA A 89 12.89 -17.47 -11.91
C ALA A 89 11.60 -16.62 -11.81
N GLN A 90 11.22 -15.92 -12.89
CA GLN A 90 9.94 -15.20 -12.97
C GLN A 90 8.74 -16.15 -12.78
N SER A 91 8.80 -17.36 -13.36
CA SER A 91 7.75 -18.37 -13.20
C SER A 91 7.66 -18.88 -11.76
N ALA A 92 8.79 -19.09 -11.08
CA ALA A 92 8.82 -19.48 -9.66
C ALA A 92 8.27 -18.37 -8.76
N VAL A 93 8.64 -17.11 -9.02
CA VAL A 93 8.08 -15.94 -8.34
C VAL A 93 6.57 -15.88 -8.56
N ARG A 94 6.10 -16.05 -9.80
CA ARG A 94 4.67 -16.06 -10.13
C ARG A 94 3.92 -17.17 -9.39
N VAL A 95 4.45 -18.39 -9.37
CA VAL A 95 3.84 -19.53 -8.64
C VAL A 95 3.75 -19.24 -7.15
N GLU A 96 4.81 -18.69 -6.56
CA GLU A 96 4.79 -18.35 -5.14
C GLU A 96 3.81 -17.21 -4.86
N LEU A 97 3.79 -16.16 -5.69
CA LEU A 97 2.80 -15.08 -5.63
C LEU A 97 1.37 -15.61 -5.70
N THR A 98 1.05 -16.51 -6.64
CA THR A 98 -0.29 -17.12 -6.74
C THR A 98 -0.67 -17.87 -5.45
N LYS A 99 0.24 -18.65 -4.87
CA LYS A 99 0.00 -19.33 -3.60
C LYS A 99 -0.19 -18.35 -2.45
N CYS A 100 0.59 -17.26 -2.42
CA CYS A 100 0.43 -16.18 -1.45
C CYS A 100 -0.99 -15.61 -1.55
N LEU A 101 -1.44 -15.26 -2.76
CA LEU A 101 -2.75 -14.69 -3.02
C LEU A 101 -3.90 -15.60 -2.52
N THR A 102 -3.85 -16.90 -2.82
CA THR A 102 -4.85 -17.87 -2.34
C THR A 102 -4.92 -17.90 -0.80
N CYS A 103 -3.76 -17.99 -0.14
CA CYS A 103 -3.70 -18.05 1.32
C CYS A 103 -4.21 -16.76 1.98
N SER A 104 -3.94 -15.60 1.37
CA SER A 104 -4.45 -14.33 1.86
C SER A 104 -5.97 -14.24 1.73
N GLN A 105 -6.53 -14.70 0.62
CA GLN A 105 -7.98 -14.72 0.41
C GLN A 105 -8.67 -15.62 1.43
N ASP A 106 -8.06 -16.74 1.81
CA ASP A 106 -8.55 -17.60 2.88
C ASP A 106 -8.51 -16.91 4.26
N ALA A 107 -7.44 -16.15 4.55
CA ALA A 107 -7.35 -15.36 5.78
C ALA A 107 -8.43 -14.27 5.87
N LEU A 108 -8.85 -13.70 4.73
CA LEU A 108 -9.93 -12.70 4.66
C LEU A 108 -11.33 -13.28 4.87
N ARG A 109 -11.52 -14.60 4.78
CA ARG A 109 -12.81 -15.27 5.05
C ARG A 109 -13.14 -15.32 6.55
N LEU A 110 -12.17 -15.03 7.42
CA LEU A 110 -12.39 -14.93 8.87
C LEU A 110 -13.18 -13.65 9.19
N ARG A 111 -14.38 -13.79 9.76
CA ARG A 111 -15.22 -12.64 10.16
C ARG A 111 -14.61 -11.97 11.40
N PRO A 112 -14.22 -10.67 11.35
CA PRO A 112 -13.58 -10.04 12.49
C PRO A 112 -14.59 -9.60 13.56
N SER A 113 -14.56 -10.26 14.72
CA SER A 113 -15.40 -9.93 15.90
C SER A 113 -14.76 -8.89 16.85
N CYS A 114 -13.43 -8.69 16.82
CA CYS A 114 -12.73 -7.81 17.77
C CYS A 114 -11.68 -6.89 17.11
N VAL A 115 -11.21 -5.87 17.84
CA VAL A 115 -10.22 -4.89 17.34
C VAL A 115 -8.94 -5.58 16.86
N LYS A 116 -8.45 -6.61 17.57
CA LYS A 116 -7.23 -7.35 17.19
C LYS A 116 -7.37 -8.10 15.87
N THR A 117 -8.55 -8.62 15.54
CA THR A 117 -8.78 -9.30 14.25
C THR A 117 -8.92 -8.31 13.10
N ARG A 118 -9.45 -7.11 13.33
CA ARG A 118 -9.48 -6.02 12.33
C ARG A 118 -8.10 -5.58 11.85
N TRP A 119 -7.12 -5.47 12.76
CA TRP A 119 -5.72 -5.22 12.38
C TRP A 119 -5.15 -6.31 11.47
N ARG A 120 -5.47 -7.58 11.74
CA ARG A 120 -4.97 -8.69 10.91
C ARG A 120 -5.62 -8.75 9.54
N VAL A 121 -6.90 -8.38 9.44
CA VAL A 121 -7.59 -8.22 8.17
C VAL A 121 -6.97 -7.08 7.37
N ALA A 122 -6.69 -5.94 8.01
CA ALA A 122 -6.00 -4.82 7.36
C ALA A 122 -4.60 -5.22 6.87
N ASP A 123 -3.82 -5.92 7.70
CA ASP A 123 -2.51 -6.45 7.32
C ASP A 123 -2.61 -7.42 6.13
N ALA A 124 -3.59 -8.32 6.12
CA ALA A 124 -3.79 -9.27 5.04
C ALA A 124 -4.12 -8.59 3.71
N HIS A 125 -5.00 -7.58 3.74
CA HIS A 125 -5.31 -6.76 2.57
C HIS A 125 -4.10 -5.96 2.10
N TYR A 126 -3.32 -5.38 3.01
CA TYR A 126 -2.08 -4.68 2.65
C TYR A 126 -1.06 -5.62 1.99
N LEU A 127 -0.85 -6.82 2.56
CA LEU A 127 0.05 -7.82 2.00
C LEU A 127 -0.42 -8.28 0.61
N LEU A 128 -1.73 -8.47 0.41
CA LEU A 128 -2.32 -8.73 -0.90
C LEU A 128 -2.02 -7.62 -1.90
N ALA A 129 -2.21 -6.36 -1.51
CA ALA A 129 -1.87 -5.21 -2.35
C ALA A 129 -0.39 -5.22 -2.74
N CYS A 130 0.53 -5.44 -1.79
CA CYS A 130 1.96 -5.56 -2.09
C CYS A 130 2.28 -6.71 -3.06
N LEU A 131 1.61 -7.85 -2.93
CA LEU A 131 1.80 -9.01 -3.81
C LEU A 131 1.31 -8.73 -5.23
N TYR A 132 0.12 -8.13 -5.38
CA TYR A 132 -0.40 -7.72 -6.69
C TYR A 132 0.45 -6.63 -7.33
N ALA A 133 0.89 -5.64 -6.56
CA ALA A 133 1.80 -4.60 -7.02
C ALA A 133 3.13 -5.19 -7.54
N SER A 134 3.67 -6.17 -6.83
CA SER A 134 4.88 -6.88 -7.24
C SER A 134 4.66 -7.69 -8.52
N HIS A 135 3.52 -8.38 -8.63
CA HIS A 135 3.14 -9.12 -9.85
C HIS A 135 3.06 -8.20 -11.07
N LEU A 136 2.47 -7.01 -10.91
CA LEU A 136 2.41 -6.00 -11.96
C LEU A 136 3.79 -5.47 -12.35
N GLY A 137 4.68 -5.25 -11.38
CA GLY A 137 6.07 -4.85 -11.64
C GLY A 137 6.82 -5.86 -12.50
N LEU A 138 6.54 -7.15 -12.33
CA LEU A 138 7.11 -8.23 -13.15
C LEU A 138 6.56 -8.25 -14.58
N GLN A 139 5.25 -8.06 -14.74
CA GLN A 139 4.61 -8.05 -16.07
C GLN A 139 5.07 -6.86 -16.92
N GLN A 140 5.37 -5.70 -16.33
CA GLN A 140 5.87 -4.53 -17.08
C GLN A 140 7.24 -4.76 -17.74
N HIS A 141 7.96 -5.83 -17.39
CA HIS A 141 9.25 -6.18 -18.00
C HIS A 141 9.15 -7.27 -19.08
N GLY A 142 7.95 -7.80 -19.37
CA GLY A 142 7.75 -8.84 -20.38
C GLY A 142 6.44 -8.68 -21.15
N THR A 143 6.55 -8.24 -22.42
CA THR A 143 5.51 -8.07 -23.45
C THR A 143 4.28 -7.22 -23.08
N SER A 144 3.63 -6.67 -24.11
CA SER A 144 2.54 -5.67 -24.06
C SER A 144 1.61 -5.78 -22.85
N PRO A 145 1.27 -4.66 -22.17
CA PRO A 145 0.28 -4.69 -21.10
C PRO A 145 -1.05 -5.20 -21.66
N SER A 146 -1.49 -6.34 -21.16
CA SER A 146 -2.76 -6.96 -21.51
C SER A 146 -3.89 -6.33 -20.69
N VAL A 147 -5.15 -6.57 -21.11
CA VAL A 147 -6.38 -6.24 -20.36
C VAL A 147 -6.31 -6.72 -18.89
N ASP A 148 -5.54 -7.76 -18.62
CA ASP A 148 -5.29 -8.32 -17.29
C ASP A 148 -4.55 -7.34 -16.36
N ALA A 149 -3.64 -6.50 -16.87
CA ALA A 149 -2.86 -5.56 -16.05
C ALA A 149 -3.71 -4.44 -15.44
N VAL A 150 -4.70 -3.93 -16.18
CA VAL A 150 -5.64 -2.91 -15.67
C VAL A 150 -6.53 -3.51 -14.58
N GLN A 151 -7.01 -4.74 -14.79
CA GLN A 151 -7.84 -5.45 -13.80
C GLN A 151 -7.05 -5.80 -12.53
N LEU A 152 -5.79 -6.23 -12.67
CA LEU A 152 -4.88 -6.48 -11.55
C LEU A 152 -4.54 -5.20 -10.79
N MET A 153 -4.36 -4.07 -11.50
CA MET A 153 -4.16 -2.76 -10.86
C MET A 153 -5.39 -2.38 -10.03
N LYS A 154 -6.59 -2.52 -10.58
CA LYS A 154 -7.84 -2.28 -9.85
C LYS A 154 -7.96 -3.17 -8.61
N THR A 155 -7.64 -4.46 -8.75
CA THR A 155 -7.64 -5.42 -7.63
C THR A 155 -6.65 -5.00 -6.54
N CYS A 156 -5.46 -4.53 -6.90
CA CYS A 156 -4.47 -3.99 -5.97
C CYS A 156 -5.03 -2.79 -5.18
N GLU A 157 -5.68 -1.85 -5.88
CA GLU A 157 -6.32 -0.69 -5.25
C GLU A 157 -7.47 -1.07 -4.33
N ASP A 158 -8.31 -2.03 -4.73
CA ASP A 158 -9.40 -2.57 -3.92
C ASP A 158 -8.86 -3.17 -2.61
N HIS A 159 -7.69 -3.83 -2.67
CA HIS A 159 -7.02 -4.32 -1.46
C HIS A 159 -6.45 -3.20 -0.58
N TYR A 160 -5.85 -2.14 -1.14
CA TYR A 160 -5.45 -0.98 -0.34
C TYR A 160 -6.66 -0.30 0.33
N ALA A 161 -7.78 -0.14 -0.40
CA ALA A 161 -9.01 0.42 0.14
C ALA A 161 -9.58 -0.44 1.27
N ALA A 162 -9.68 -1.75 1.07
CA ALA A 162 -10.16 -2.67 2.10
C ALA A 162 -9.22 -2.77 3.31
N ALA A 163 -7.90 -2.59 3.13
CA ALA A 163 -6.97 -2.48 4.26
C ALA A 163 -7.27 -1.24 5.12
N LEU A 164 -7.52 -0.10 4.47
CA LEU A 164 -7.89 1.15 5.14
C LEU A 164 -9.25 1.05 5.83
N ASP A 165 -10.24 0.40 5.20
CA ASP A 165 -11.58 0.21 5.79
C ASP A 165 -11.56 -0.73 6.99
N ALA A 166 -10.72 -1.77 6.96
CA ALA A 166 -10.57 -2.71 8.06
C ALA A 166 -9.81 -2.11 9.25
N LEU A 167 -8.81 -1.25 9.00
CA LEU A 167 -8.01 -0.64 10.05
C LEU A 167 -8.86 0.36 10.85
N PRO A 168 -9.04 0.19 12.18
CA PRO A 168 -9.85 1.12 12.98
C PRO A 168 -9.34 2.54 12.83
N LEU A 169 -10.22 3.53 12.65
CA LEU A 169 -9.82 4.94 12.56
C LEU A 169 -9.69 5.53 13.97
N ALA A 170 -8.51 5.40 14.58
CA ALA A 170 -8.22 5.79 15.96
C ALA A 170 -6.83 6.42 16.07
N PHE A 171 -6.55 7.06 17.21
CA PHE A 171 -5.26 7.74 17.41
C PHE A 171 -4.07 6.77 17.31
N GLU A 172 -4.23 5.56 17.81
CA GLU A 172 -3.20 4.52 17.85
C GLU A 172 -2.86 3.98 16.44
N THR A 173 -3.80 4.10 15.51
CA THR A 173 -3.69 3.59 14.13
C THR A 173 -3.41 4.68 13.11
N CYS A 174 -3.44 5.96 13.50
CA CYS A 174 -3.44 7.08 12.56
C CYS A 174 -2.16 7.13 11.69
N VAL A 175 -1.01 6.79 12.26
CA VAL A 175 0.27 6.69 11.54
C VAL A 175 0.23 5.53 10.55
N HIS A 176 -0.35 4.38 10.92
CA HIS A 176 -0.49 3.22 10.05
C HIS A 176 -1.42 3.51 8.87
N HIS A 177 -2.55 4.19 9.11
CA HIS A 177 -3.43 4.71 8.05
C HIS A 177 -2.66 5.59 7.06
N LEU A 178 -1.83 6.49 7.56
CA LEU A 178 -1.07 7.42 6.73
C LEU A 178 -0.01 6.69 5.90
N LEU A 179 0.71 5.74 6.49
CA LEU A 179 1.70 4.92 5.79
C LEU A 179 1.06 4.04 4.70
N LEU A 180 -0.09 3.42 4.97
CA LEU A 180 -0.84 2.63 3.99
C LEU A 180 -1.27 3.49 2.80
N ARG A 181 -1.78 4.71 3.04
CA ARG A 181 -2.14 5.66 1.98
C ARG A 181 -0.93 6.10 1.16
N LEU A 182 0.20 6.38 1.80
CA LEU A 182 1.44 6.73 1.09
C LEU A 182 1.96 5.58 0.21
N ASP A 183 1.84 4.33 0.66
CA ASP A 183 2.23 3.17 -0.14
C ASP A 183 1.30 2.96 -1.35
N ALA A 184 -0.02 3.09 -1.14
CA ALA A 184 -1.00 3.08 -2.24
C ALA A 184 -0.73 4.18 -3.28
N VAL A 185 -0.43 5.39 -2.81
CA VAL A 185 -0.06 6.53 -3.67
C VAL A 185 1.22 6.25 -4.44
N LYS A 186 2.24 5.69 -3.79
CA LYS A 186 3.49 5.29 -4.45
C LYS A 186 3.20 4.30 -5.57
N PHE A 187 2.41 3.26 -5.32
CA PHE A 187 2.01 2.28 -6.31
C PHE A 187 1.29 2.93 -7.52
N LEU A 188 0.29 3.77 -7.26
CA LEU A 188 -0.46 4.49 -8.29
C LEU A 188 0.45 5.35 -9.17
N LEU A 189 1.36 6.12 -8.56
CA LEU A 189 2.24 7.03 -9.28
C LEU A 189 3.40 6.32 -10.00
N SER A 190 3.92 5.22 -9.45
CA SER A 190 5.06 4.50 -10.04
C SER A 190 4.66 3.48 -11.10
N THR A 191 3.54 2.80 -10.87
CA THR A 191 3.10 1.62 -11.62
C THR A 191 1.79 1.92 -12.34
N GLY A 192 0.81 2.49 -11.64
CA GLY A 192 -0.51 2.79 -12.20
C GLY A 192 -0.45 3.71 -13.42
N VAL A 193 0.28 4.82 -13.34
CA VAL A 193 0.47 5.75 -14.47
C VAL A 193 1.02 5.05 -15.72
N LYS A 194 1.93 4.09 -15.55
CA LYS A 194 2.52 3.34 -16.68
C LYS A 194 1.54 2.33 -17.28
N ILE A 195 0.69 1.72 -16.45
CA ILE A 195 -0.35 0.80 -16.92
C ILE A 195 -1.39 1.59 -17.71
N GLU A 196 -1.87 2.71 -17.16
CA GLU A 196 -2.87 3.56 -17.81
C GLU A 196 -2.39 4.16 -19.13
N ALA A 197 -1.12 4.60 -19.20
CA ALA A 197 -0.55 5.16 -20.42
C ALA A 197 -0.56 4.18 -21.61
N ASN A 198 -0.60 2.87 -21.34
CA ASN A 198 -0.60 1.82 -22.34
C ASN A 198 -1.94 1.05 -22.42
N ALA A 199 -2.95 1.46 -21.64
CA ALA A 199 -4.24 0.81 -21.61
C ALA A 199 -5.10 1.23 -22.81
N THR A 200 -5.70 0.27 -23.51
CA THR A 200 -6.67 0.54 -24.59
C THR A 200 -7.94 1.20 -24.06
N THR A 201 -8.33 0.86 -22.83
CA THR A 201 -9.44 1.47 -22.09
C THR A 201 -8.93 1.87 -20.72
N PRO A 202 -8.47 3.13 -20.55
CA PRO A 202 -8.00 3.60 -19.26
C PRO A 202 -9.15 3.70 -18.26
N PRO A 203 -8.86 3.63 -16.95
CA PRO A 203 -9.86 3.90 -15.91
C PRO A 203 -10.49 5.28 -16.06
N SER A 204 -11.72 5.44 -15.58
CA SER A 204 -12.46 6.71 -15.66
C SER A 204 -11.76 7.87 -14.95
N GLU A 205 -10.99 7.57 -13.91
CA GLU A 205 -10.22 8.54 -13.13
C GLU A 205 -8.74 8.18 -13.22
N ALA A 206 -7.91 9.13 -13.63
CA ALA A 206 -6.48 8.90 -13.82
C ALA A 206 -5.78 8.57 -12.48
N ALA A 207 -4.75 7.74 -12.51
CA ALA A 207 -3.98 7.35 -11.34
C ALA A 207 -3.48 8.54 -10.49
N PRO A 208 -3.01 9.67 -11.07
CA PRO A 208 -2.64 10.85 -10.28
C PRO A 208 -3.83 11.50 -9.57
N TRP A 209 -5.04 11.40 -10.12
CA TRP A 209 -6.26 11.90 -9.46
C TRP A 209 -6.64 11.01 -8.29
N ARG A 210 -6.65 9.69 -8.48
CA ARG A 210 -6.90 8.72 -7.43
C ARG A 210 -5.88 8.85 -6.29
N ALA A 211 -4.60 9.04 -6.62
CA ALA A 211 -3.54 9.31 -5.66
C ALA A 211 -3.76 10.63 -4.90
N LEU A 212 -4.11 11.72 -5.61
CA LEU A 212 -4.42 13.01 -4.98
C LEU A 212 -5.57 12.89 -3.98
N MET A 213 -6.68 12.27 -4.38
CA MET A 213 -7.84 12.06 -3.51
C MET A 213 -7.48 11.22 -2.28
N CYS A 214 -6.68 10.17 -2.45
CA CYS A 214 -6.17 9.36 -1.33
C CYS A 214 -5.38 10.20 -0.31
N LEU A 215 -4.55 11.14 -0.77
CA LEU A 215 -3.75 12.02 0.09
C LEU A 215 -4.60 13.06 0.83
N VAL A 216 -5.50 13.76 0.15
CA VAL A 216 -6.30 14.83 0.78
C VAL A 216 -7.30 14.28 1.81
N GLN A 217 -7.74 13.04 1.64
CA GLN A 217 -8.55 12.31 2.62
C GLN A 217 -7.81 11.98 3.93
N CYS A 218 -6.50 12.22 4.04
CA CYS A 218 -5.75 12.09 5.30
C CYS A 218 -6.13 13.14 6.35
N ALA A 219 -6.90 14.19 5.99
CA ALA A 219 -7.22 15.30 6.89
C ALA A 219 -7.72 14.89 8.29
N PRO A 220 -8.62 13.89 8.44
CA PRO A 220 -9.13 13.49 9.75
C PRO A 220 -8.05 12.92 10.69
N LEU A 221 -7.00 12.27 10.13
CA LEU A 221 -5.93 11.61 10.89
C LEU A 221 -5.16 12.57 11.79
N TYR A 222 -5.10 13.85 11.42
CA TYR A 222 -4.41 14.91 12.16
C TYR A 222 -5.21 15.48 13.35
N SER A 223 -6.42 14.97 13.59
CA SER A 223 -7.29 15.45 14.69
C SER A 223 -8.01 14.34 15.43
N LEU A 224 -7.51 13.11 15.35
CA LEU A 224 -8.10 12.01 16.09
C LEU A 224 -7.88 12.23 17.59
N PRO A 225 -8.91 12.02 18.42
CA PRO A 225 -8.78 12.18 19.86
C PRO A 225 -7.81 11.12 20.40
N SER A 226 -6.74 11.55 21.06
CA SER A 226 -5.90 10.65 21.85
C SER A 226 -6.72 10.22 23.05
N GLY A 227 -7.15 8.95 23.10
CA GLY A 227 -7.94 8.42 24.22
C GLY A 227 -7.30 8.71 25.59
N ASN A 228 -8.09 8.60 26.66
CA ASN A 228 -7.64 8.91 28.03
C ASN A 228 -6.41 8.09 28.46
N ASP A 229 -6.17 6.94 27.83
CA ASP A 229 -5.10 6.00 28.19
C ASP A 229 -3.75 6.28 27.52
N ALA A 230 -3.68 7.16 26.51
CA ALA A 230 -2.42 7.46 25.83
C ALA A 230 -1.54 8.39 26.68
N SER A 231 -0.30 7.99 26.95
CA SER A 231 0.67 8.80 27.70
C SER A 231 0.98 10.12 26.98
N LEU A 232 1.37 11.16 27.72
CA LEU A 232 1.77 12.45 27.14
C LEU A 232 2.93 12.29 26.13
N GLU A 233 3.87 11.41 26.44
CA GLU A 233 5.02 11.13 25.60
C GLU A 233 4.61 10.47 24.27
N ASP A 234 3.70 9.49 24.31
CA ASP A 234 3.19 8.84 23.09
C ASP A 234 2.42 9.84 22.22
N ARG A 235 1.65 10.74 22.84
CA ARG A 235 0.94 11.81 22.12
C ARG A 235 1.90 12.73 21.37
N GLN A 236 3.00 13.13 22.02
CA GLN A 236 4.03 13.97 21.41
C GLN A 236 4.75 13.23 20.26
N ARG A 237 5.13 11.97 20.47
CA ARG A 237 5.79 11.15 19.44
C ARG A 237 4.93 10.99 18.19
N VAL A 238 3.65 10.63 18.35
CA VAL A 238 2.72 10.51 17.23
C VAL A 238 2.52 11.85 16.53
N SER A 239 2.36 12.95 17.28
CA SER A 239 2.24 14.28 16.71
C SER A 239 3.46 14.67 15.85
N MET A 240 4.68 14.42 16.35
CA MET A 240 5.91 14.69 15.58
C MET A 240 5.99 13.85 14.32
N LEU A 241 5.64 12.56 14.40
CA LEU A 241 5.61 11.66 13.23
C LEU A 241 4.60 12.15 12.18
N LEU A 242 3.39 12.52 12.58
CA LEU A 242 2.37 13.06 11.68
C LEU A 242 2.84 14.35 11.00
N GLN A 243 3.50 15.24 11.74
CA GLN A 243 4.07 16.47 11.19
C GLN A 243 5.21 16.18 10.19
N GLY A 244 6.10 15.24 10.50
CA GLY A 244 7.16 14.81 9.57
C GLY A 244 6.60 14.21 8.29
N LEU A 245 5.62 13.31 8.43
CA LEU A 245 4.95 12.66 7.30
C LEU A 245 4.12 13.64 6.46
N PHE A 246 3.62 14.74 7.06
CA PHE A 246 2.89 15.76 6.31
C PHE A 246 3.73 16.39 5.20
N ARG A 247 5.04 16.59 5.41
CA ARG A 247 5.92 17.13 4.36
C ARG A 247 5.99 16.23 3.13
N LEU A 248 5.97 14.91 3.34
CA LEU A 248 5.89 13.94 2.24
C LEU A 248 4.54 14.01 1.55
N ILE A 249 3.43 14.06 2.31
CA ILE A 249 2.09 14.25 1.75
C ILE A 249 2.03 15.52 0.89
N GLU A 250 2.47 16.65 1.43
CA GLU A 250 2.49 17.95 0.75
C GLU A 250 3.25 17.88 -0.57
N GLN A 251 4.43 17.26 -0.58
CA GLN A 251 5.20 17.07 -1.79
C GLN A 251 4.45 16.23 -2.84
N GLN A 252 3.82 15.13 -2.42
CA GLN A 252 3.09 14.25 -3.33
C GLN A 252 1.78 14.89 -3.83
N VAL A 253 1.06 15.64 -2.98
CA VAL A 253 -0.13 16.41 -3.37
C VAL A 253 0.22 17.41 -4.48
N HIS A 254 1.28 18.18 -4.28
CA HIS A 254 1.76 19.13 -5.29
C HIS A 254 2.21 18.43 -6.57
N GLY A 255 2.89 17.28 -6.47
CA GLY A 255 3.27 16.45 -7.61
C GLY A 255 2.06 16.01 -8.43
N CYS A 256 1.03 15.47 -7.75
CA CYS A 256 -0.21 15.02 -8.39
C CYS A 256 -0.95 16.18 -9.07
N MET A 257 -1.15 17.31 -8.37
CA MET A 257 -1.81 18.50 -8.93
C MET A 257 -1.09 18.99 -10.20
N LYS A 258 0.24 19.11 -10.16
CA LYS A 258 1.04 19.52 -11.32
C LYS A 258 0.93 18.53 -12.48
N ALA A 259 0.96 17.23 -12.20
CA ALA A 259 0.79 16.20 -13.22
C ALA A 259 -0.59 16.29 -13.88
N LEU A 260 -1.66 16.42 -13.09
CA LEU A 260 -3.04 16.54 -13.58
C LEU A 260 -3.28 17.80 -14.41
N ILE A 261 -2.71 18.93 -14.00
CA ILE A 261 -2.76 20.19 -14.77
C ILE A 261 -2.06 20.01 -16.12
N LYS A 262 -0.88 19.37 -16.15
CA LYS A 262 -0.15 19.08 -17.40
C LYS A 262 -0.93 18.15 -18.33
N LEU A 263 -1.65 17.18 -17.76
CA LEU A 263 -2.51 16.24 -18.48
C LEU A 263 -3.85 16.86 -18.93
N LYS A 264 -4.10 18.15 -18.64
CA LYS A 264 -5.36 18.85 -18.94
C LYS A 264 -6.59 18.11 -18.37
N HIS A 265 -6.50 17.68 -17.11
CA HIS A 265 -7.61 17.03 -16.41
C HIS A 265 -8.89 17.90 -16.47
N PRO A 266 -10.11 17.33 -16.54
CA PRO A 266 -11.35 18.11 -16.63
C PRO A 266 -11.54 19.16 -15.50
N ARG A 267 -10.88 18.97 -14.35
CA ARG A 267 -10.90 19.89 -13.20
C ARG A 267 -9.65 20.77 -13.10
N THR A 268 -9.01 21.11 -14.23
CA THR A 268 -7.73 21.83 -14.24
C THR A 268 -7.79 23.17 -13.51
N ASP A 269 -8.86 23.94 -13.65
CA ASP A 269 -8.95 25.26 -13.00
C ASP A 269 -9.12 25.13 -11.48
N HIS A 270 -10.00 24.21 -11.02
CA HIS A 270 -10.08 23.87 -9.59
C HIS A 270 -8.73 23.38 -9.01
N LEU A 271 -7.96 22.61 -9.78
CA LEU A 271 -6.62 22.17 -9.36
C LEU A 271 -5.64 23.35 -9.21
N LYS A 272 -5.66 24.33 -10.13
CA LYS A 272 -4.83 25.54 -10.03
C LYS A 272 -5.21 26.38 -8.82
N ASP A 273 -6.51 26.62 -8.63
CA ASP A 273 -7.02 27.43 -7.51
C ASP A 273 -6.71 26.76 -6.17
N CYS A 274 -6.91 25.45 -6.08
CA CYS A 274 -6.53 24.67 -4.90
C CYS A 274 -5.02 24.77 -4.63
N TYR A 275 -4.17 24.65 -5.66
CA TYR A 275 -2.72 24.74 -5.52
C TYR A 275 -2.27 26.13 -5.03
N LEU A 276 -2.82 27.20 -5.61
CA LEU A 276 -2.52 28.58 -5.20
C LEU A 276 -2.97 28.87 -3.76
N THR A 277 -4.18 28.40 -3.42
CA THR A 277 -4.73 28.53 -2.06
C THR A 277 -3.87 27.78 -1.06
N TRP A 278 -3.41 26.58 -1.40
CA TRP A 278 -2.50 25.82 -0.55
C TRP A 278 -1.21 26.59 -0.28
N ILE A 279 -0.52 27.07 -1.32
CA ILE A 279 0.73 27.84 -1.17
C ILE A 279 0.53 29.07 -0.29
N LYS A 280 -0.57 29.81 -0.48
CA LYS A 280 -0.88 31.02 0.31
C LYS A 280 -1.00 30.73 1.81
N HIS A 281 -1.44 29.52 2.17
CA HIS A 281 -1.70 29.13 3.55
C HIS A 281 -0.69 28.13 4.13
N ALA A 282 0.29 27.66 3.35
CA ALA A 282 1.20 26.57 3.74
C ALA A 282 2.01 26.86 5.02
N SER A 283 2.32 28.12 5.30
CA SER A 283 3.08 28.55 6.48
C SER A 283 2.22 28.84 7.71
N SER A 284 0.91 29.04 7.54
CA SER A 284 0.02 29.54 8.60
C SER A 284 -1.09 28.56 9.00
N ALA A 285 -1.45 27.62 8.12
CA ALA A 285 -2.51 26.67 8.37
C ALA A 285 -1.98 25.31 8.84
N PRO A 286 -2.63 24.66 9.81
CA PRO A 286 -2.25 23.31 10.22
C PRO A 286 -2.55 22.28 9.11
N PRO A 287 -1.84 21.13 9.08
CA PRO A 287 -2.01 20.08 8.08
C PRO A 287 -3.46 19.70 7.77
N LYS A 288 -4.27 19.48 8.81
CA LYS A 288 -5.70 19.18 8.69
C LYS A 288 -6.45 20.23 7.86
N ALA A 289 -6.21 21.50 8.13
CA ALA A 289 -6.95 22.59 7.50
C ALA A 289 -6.56 22.78 6.03
N LEU A 290 -5.32 22.47 5.66
CA LEU A 290 -4.86 22.46 4.27
C LEU A 290 -5.49 21.30 3.50
N LEU A 291 -5.41 20.08 4.05
CA LEU A 291 -5.96 18.88 3.44
C LEU A 291 -7.48 18.93 3.31
N ALA A 292 -8.20 19.41 4.34
CA ALA A 292 -9.65 19.52 4.31
C ALA A 292 -10.13 20.54 3.27
N ARG A 293 -9.47 21.71 3.17
CA ARG A 293 -9.78 22.72 2.14
C ARG A 293 -9.52 22.18 0.73
N ALA A 294 -8.42 21.46 0.55
CA ALA A 294 -8.13 20.82 -0.73
C ALA A 294 -9.20 19.78 -1.09
N LEU A 295 -9.59 18.92 -0.14
CA LEU A 295 -10.64 17.94 -0.36
C LEU A 295 -11.97 18.59 -0.73
N GLU A 296 -12.37 19.66 -0.04
CA GLU A 296 -13.59 20.42 -0.34
C GLU A 296 -13.55 21.02 -1.75
N SER A 297 -12.47 21.72 -2.09
CA SER A 297 -12.28 22.34 -3.41
C SER A 297 -12.29 21.30 -4.54
N LEU A 298 -11.60 20.17 -4.36
CA LEU A 298 -11.46 19.14 -5.38
C LEU A 298 -12.71 18.27 -5.54
N SER A 299 -13.58 18.20 -4.53
CA SER A 299 -14.82 17.42 -4.58
C SER A 299 -15.97 18.15 -5.28
N GLN A 300 -15.83 19.45 -5.54
CA GLN A 300 -16.82 20.20 -6.29
C GLN A 300 -16.93 19.66 -7.73
N PRO A 301 -18.15 19.57 -8.29
CA PRO A 301 -18.32 19.18 -9.68
C PRO A 301 -17.59 20.19 -10.58
N PRO A 302 -17.02 19.76 -11.72
CA PRO A 302 -16.45 20.71 -12.67
C PRO A 302 -17.53 21.73 -13.01
N ALA A 303 -17.17 23.02 -12.98
CA ALA A 303 -18.08 24.07 -13.43
C ALA A 303 -18.60 23.67 -14.81
N VAL A 304 -19.88 23.33 -14.89
CA VAL A 304 -20.55 23.11 -16.17
C VAL A 304 -20.45 24.46 -16.85
N GLU A 305 -19.60 24.56 -17.87
CA GLU A 305 -19.75 25.60 -18.87
C GLU A 305 -21.16 25.39 -19.43
N LEU A 306 -22.11 26.15 -18.89
CA LEU A 306 -23.37 26.42 -19.54
C LEU A 306 -22.99 26.97 -20.91
N MET A 307 -22.94 26.09 -21.91
CA MET A 307 -22.92 26.48 -23.30
C MET A 307 -24.11 27.42 -23.46
N ARG A 308 -23.83 28.71 -23.56
CA ARG A 308 -24.83 29.68 -24.00
C ARG A 308 -25.23 29.29 -25.43
N PRO A 309 -26.53 29.31 -25.76
CA PRO A 309 -26.99 29.15 -27.12
C PRO A 309 -26.43 30.24 -28.04
#